data_AF-A0A9X1TCF4-F1
#
_entry.id   AF-A0A9X1TCF4-F1
#
_cell.length_a   1.000
_cell.length_b   1.000
_cell.length_c   1.000
_cell.angle_alpha   90.00
_cell.angle_beta   90.00
_cell.angle_gamma   90.00
#
_symmetry.space_group_name_H-M   'P 1'
#
loop_
_entity.id
_entity.type
_entity.pdbx_description
1 polymer ?
#
loop_
_entity_poly.entity_id
_entity_poly.type
_entity_poly.pdbx_seq_one_letter_code
_entity_poly.pdbx_strand_id
1 'polypeptide(L)' 'MKLLTEQEYNDAFRIIDNLIAENFEEDINKQQEFLEVAKAIQEYEKTMYPLPKLTSAMRIKSA' A
#
# COMPACT_ATOMS: atom_id res chain seq x y z
N MET A 1 -9.79 6.68 5.04
CA MET A 1 -9.94 6.92 3.58
C MET A 1 -10.27 5.60 2.87
N LYS A 2 -10.95 5.60 1.71
CA LYS A 2 -11.17 4.40 0.88
C LYS A 2 -10.90 4.75 -0.59
N LEU A 3 -10.07 3.96 -1.27
CA LEU A 3 -9.74 4.11 -2.69
C LEU A 3 -10.64 3.20 -3.52
N LEU A 4 -11.25 3.73 -4.58
CA LEU A 4 -12.20 3.01 -5.44
C LEU A 4 -11.73 2.97 -6.90
N THR A 5 -10.90 3.92 -7.30
CA THR A 5 -10.41 4.09 -8.67
C THR A 5 -8.89 4.06 -8.74
N GLU A 6 -8.35 3.72 -9.92
CA GLU A 6 -6.91 3.76 -10.18
C GLU A 6 -6.35 5.19 -10.05
N GLN A 7 -7.15 6.21 -10.37
CA GLN A 7 -6.77 7.61 -10.19
C GLN A 7 -6.56 7.94 -8.70
N GLU A 8 -7.50 7.57 -7.83
CA GLU A 8 -7.37 7.77 -6.38
C GLU A 8 -6.19 6.98 -5.81
N TYR A 9 -5.92 5.78 -6.34
CA TYR A 9 -4.75 4.98 -6.00
C TYR A 9 -3.44 5.70 -6.34
N ASN A 10 -3.32 6.24 -7.55
CA ASN A 10 -2.14 6.99 -7.95
C ASN A 10 -1.98 8.30 -7.16
N ASP A 11 -3.08 9.00 -6.88
CA ASP A 11 -3.05 10.20 -6.05
C ASP A 11 -2.67 9.90 -4.59
N ALA A 12 -3.04 8.74 -4.06
CA ALA A 12 -2.60 8.30 -2.73
C ALA A 12 -1.07 8.14 -2.63
N PHE A 13 -0.39 7.64 -3.67
CA PHE A 13 1.08 7.61 -3.67
C PHE A 13 1.70 9.01 -3.70
N ARG A 14 1.08 9.96 -4.41
CA ARG A 14 1.57 11.35 -4.41
C ARG A 14 1.44 11.98 -3.04
N ILE A 15 0.39 11.64 -2.28
CA ILE A 15 0.23 12.09 -0.89
C ILE A 15 1.36 11.50 -0.02
N ILE A 16 1.64 10.20 -0.14
CA ILE A 16 2.77 9.55 0.54
C ILE A 16 4.10 10.26 0.23
N ASP A 17 4.39 10.51 -1.05
CA ASP A 17 5.63 11.16 -1.48
C ASP A 17 5.78 12.57 -0.88
N ASN A 18 4.69 13.34 -0.85
CA ASN A 18 4.68 14.67 -0.23
C ASN A 18 4.93 14.59 1.28
N LEU A 19 4.27 13.66 1.99
CA LEU A 19 4.46 13.47 3.43
C LEU A 19 5.92 13.09 3.75
N ILE A 20 6.53 12.23 2.95
CA ILE A 20 7.96 11.88 3.06
C ILE A 20 8.83 13.12 2.85
N ALA A 21 8.59 13.89 1.79
CA ALA A 21 9.34 15.11 1.49
C ALA A 21 9.23 16.17 2.60
N GLU A 22 8.12 16.17 3.34
CA GLU A 22 7.86 17.08 4.46
C GLU A 22 8.39 16.56 5.81
N ASN A 23 9.16 15.47 5.84
CA ASN A 23 9.63 14.82 7.07
C ASN A 23 8.46 14.53 8.05
N PHE A 24 7.40 13.88 7.57
CA PHE A 24 6.20 13.59 8.35
C PHE A 24 6.46 12.93 9.71
N GLU A 25 7.59 12.23 9.87
CA GLU A 25 8.00 11.58 11.12
C GLU A 25 8.14 12.55 12.30
N GLU A 26 8.29 13.84 12.07
CA GLU A 26 8.40 14.84 13.15
C GLU A 26 7.03 15.40 13.60
N ASP A 27 5.95 15.13 12.86
CA ASP A 27 4.60 15.66 13.13
C ASP A 27 3.59 14.52 13.30
N ILE A 28 3.00 14.44 14.50
CA ILE A 28 2.03 13.39 14.87
C ILE A 28 0.81 13.34 13.93
N ASN A 29 0.36 14.48 13.40
CA ASN A 29 -0.78 14.53 12.51
C ASN A 29 -0.41 13.97 11.13
N LYS A 30 0.79 14.29 10.66
CA LYS A 30 1.30 13.78 9.37
C LYS A 30 1.64 12.29 9.45
N GLN A 31 2.11 11.80 10.60
CA GLN A 31 2.24 10.36 10.87
C GLN A 31 0.89 9.64 10.77
N GLN A 32 -0.14 10.20 11.38
CA GLN A 32 -1.48 9.63 11.33
C GLN A 32 -2.02 9.64 9.88
N GLU A 33 -1.85 10.74 9.16
CA GLU A 33 -2.24 10.87 7.76
C GLU A 33 -1.51 9.84 6.88
N PHE A 34 -0.19 9.72 7.03
CA PHE A 34 0.61 8.72 6.33
C PHE A 34 0.08 7.30 6.56
N LEU A 35 -0.19 6.95 7.82
CA LEU A 35 -0.69 5.62 8.16
C LEU A 35 -2.07 5.36 7.56
N GLU A 36 -2.95 6.35 7.54
CA GLU A 36 -4.28 6.23 6.94
C GLU A 36 -4.22 6.04 5.42
N VAL A 37 -3.36 6.79 4.74
CA VAL A 37 -3.16 6.67 3.29
C VAL A 37 -2.53 5.32 2.93
N ALA A 38 -1.49 4.91 3.68
CA ALA A 38 -0.82 3.61 3.48
C ALA A 38 -1.78 2.42 3.66
N LYS A 39 -2.67 2.48 4.68
CA LYS A 39 -3.72 1.46 4.86
C LYS A 39 -4.69 1.42 3.69
N ALA A 40 -5.10 2.59 3.18
CA ALA A 40 -6.04 2.67 2.06
C ALA A 40 -5.43 2.08 0.77
N ILE A 41 -4.15 2.34 0.50
CA ILE A 41 -3.38 1.73 -0.60
C ILE A 41 -3.37 0.20 -0.44
N GLN A 42 -2.99 -0.29 0.74
CA GLN A 42 -2.91 -1.74 0.99
C GLN A 42 -4.27 -2.45 0.83
N GLU A 43 -5.36 -1.82 1.27
CA GLU A 43 -6.72 -2.36 1.07
C GLU A 43 -7.11 -2.41 -0.40
N TYR A 44 -6.80 -1.36 -1.17
CA TYR A 44 -7.03 -1.35 -2.61
C TYR A 44 -6.26 -2.47 -3.32
N GLU A 45 -4.97 -2.63 -3.00
CA GLU A 45 -4.12 -3.67 -3.59
C GLU A 45 -4.61 -5.09 -3.30
N LYS A 46 -5.07 -5.35 -2.07
CA LYS A 46 -5.67 -6.65 -1.73
C LYS A 46 -6.86 -7.01 -2.61
N THR A 47 -7.62 -6.00 -3.07
CA THR A 47 -8.79 -6.21 -3.92
C THR A 47 -8.46 -6.27 -5.40
N MET A 48 -7.56 -5.43 -5.89
CA MET A 48 -7.27 -5.28 -7.32
C MET A 48 -6.07 -6.12 -7.78
N TYR A 49 -5.08 -6.32 -6.91
CA TYR A 49 -3.84 -7.05 -7.18
C TYR A 49 -3.60 -8.13 -6.12
N PRO A 50 -4.51 -9.11 -5.99
CA PRO A 50 -4.36 -10.15 -4.99
C PRO A 50 -3.04 -10.88 -5.21
N LEU A 51 -2.18 -10.87 -4.18
CA LEU A 51 -0.94 -11.64 -4.22
C LEU A 51 -1.28 -13.08 -4.59
N PRO A 52 -0.61 -13.67 -5.59
CA PRO A 52 -0.82 -15.06 -5.92
C PRO A 52 -0.59 -15.85 -4.63
N LYS A 53 -1.61 -16.62 -4.22
CA LYS A 53 -1.45 -17.57 -3.11
C LYS A 53 -0.19 -18.35 -3.43
N LEU A 54 0.79 -18.38 -2.53
CA LEU A 54 1.88 -19.34 -2.59
C LEU A 54 1.25 -20.74 -2.53
N THR A 55 0.78 -21.24 -3.67
CA THR A 55 0.44 -22.64 -3.82
C THR A 55 1.77 -23.35 -3.65
N SER A 56 1.91 -23.96 -2.47
CA SER A 56 2.99 -24.81 -2.01
C SER A 56 4.13 -24.96 -2.99
N ALA A 57 5.30 -24.42 -2.61
CA ALA A 57 6.61 -24.73 -3.15
C ALA A 57 6.57 -26.03 -3.95
N MET A 58 6.65 -25.87 -5.26
CA MET A 58 6.81 -26.92 -6.25
C MET A 58 7.75 -27.96 -5.63
N ARG A 59 7.20 -29.11 -5.20
CA ARG A 59 8.01 -30.23 -4.71
C ARG A 59 8.86 -30.65 -5.89
N ILE A 60 10.07 -30.12 -5.98
CA ILE A 60 11.09 -30.62 -6.88
C ILE A 60 11.32 -32.06 -6.40
N LYS A 61 10.75 -33.02 -7.12
CA LYS A 61 11.05 -34.44 -6.91
C LYS A 61 12.51 -34.60 -7.29
N SER A 62 13.37 -34.81 -6.30
CA SER A 62 14.72 -35.33 -6.54
C SER A 62 14.58 -36.70 -7.20
N ALA A 63 15.24 -36.83 -8.36
CA ALA A 63 15.34 -38.07 -9.13
C ALA A 63 16.20 -39.12 -8.40
#